data_AF-A0AAD6WUU1-F1
#
_entry.id   AF-A0AAD6WUU1-F1
#
_cell.length_a   1.000
_cell.length_b   1.000
_cell.length_c   1.000
_cell.angle_alpha   90.00
_cell.angle_beta   90.00
_cell.angle_gamma   90.00
#
_symmetry.space_group_name_H-M   'P 1'
#
loop_
_entity.id
_entity.type
_entity.pdbx_description
1 polymer ?
#
loop_
_entity_poly.entity_id
_entity_poly.type
_entity_poly.pdbx_seq_one_letter_code
_entity_poly.pdbx_strand_id
1 'polypeptide(L)'
;RDVILNWLSPINFFLRQADISQMRTKGTGKWLRADPIFEKWESGSGSTLWCRGIPGAGKTVLASMVVDYLGTQFTGKNIGVACIYLNHKEVGSQTPSRLLAGLWRQLVLD
;
A
#
# COMPACT_ATOMS: atom_id res chain seq x y z
N ARG A 1 5.13 -22.85 1.62
CA ARG A 1 4.37 -21.58 1.76
C ARG A 1 4.14 -20.95 0.37
N ASP A 2 5.16 -20.87 -0.48
CA ASP A 2 5.06 -20.23 -1.80
C ASP A 2 4.05 -20.89 -2.75
N VAL A 3 3.88 -22.21 -2.69
CA VAL A 3 2.87 -22.93 -3.48
C VAL A 3 1.45 -22.41 -3.19
N ILE A 4 1.12 -22.21 -1.91
CA ILE A 4 -0.20 -21.72 -1.48
C ILE A 4 -0.36 -20.25 -1.88
N LEU A 5 0.68 -19.43 -1.71
CA LEU A 5 0.63 -18.01 -2.06
C LEU A 5 0.50 -17.78 -3.56
N ASN A 6 1.20 -18.58 -4.38
CA ASN A 6 1.10 -18.54 -5.83
C ASN A 6 -0.24 -19.08 -6.33
N TRP A 7 -0.81 -20.08 -5.65
CA TRP A 7 -2.18 -20.52 -5.89
C TRP A 7 -3.20 -19.42 -5.57
N LEU A 8 -3.04 -18.72 -4.43
CA LEU A 8 -3.92 -17.62 -4.03
C LEU A 8 -3.91 -16.49 -5.07
N SER A 9 -2.73 -15.95 -5.38
CA SER A 9 -2.61 -14.94 -6.42
C SER A 9 -1.20 -14.89 -7.01
N PRO A 10 -1.05 -14.85 -8.34
CA PRO A 10 0.25 -14.57 -8.96
C PRO A 10 0.67 -13.11 -8.80
N ILE A 11 -0.24 -12.21 -8.42
CA ILE A 11 0.06 -10.78 -8.25
C ILE A 11 0.73 -10.58 -6.88
N ASN A 12 1.96 -10.05 -6.91
CA ASN A 12 2.72 -9.76 -5.71
C ASN A 12 2.91 -8.24 -5.54
N PHE A 13 2.04 -7.62 -4.74
CA PHE A 13 2.11 -6.19 -4.46
C PHE A 13 3.28 -5.80 -3.55
N PHE A 14 3.87 -6.73 -2.79
CA PHE A 14 5.06 -6.43 -1.97
C PHE A 14 6.26 -6.04 -2.83
N LEU A 15 6.46 -6.70 -3.98
CA LEU A 15 7.54 -6.35 -4.89
C LEU A 15 7.36 -4.91 -5.40
N ARG A 16 6.15 -4.57 -5.81
CA ARG A 16 5.84 -3.22 -6.29
C ARG A 16 5.97 -2.16 -5.19
N GLN A 17 5.53 -2.47 -3.97
CA GLN A 17 5.76 -1.63 -2.80
C GLN A 17 7.26 -1.40 -2.59
N ALA A 18 8.06 -2.47 -2.59
CA ALA A 18 9.50 -2.41 -2.39
C ALA A 18 10.19 -1.56 -3.46
N ASP A 19 9.84 -1.75 -4.74
CA ASP A 19 10.38 -0.97 -5.86
C ASP A 19 10.11 0.53 -5.68
N ILE A 20 8.86 0.90 -5.37
CA ILE A 20 8.47 2.30 -5.17
C ILE A 20 9.17 2.88 -3.93
N SER A 21 9.27 2.10 -2.85
CA SER A 21 9.95 2.52 -1.61
C SER A 21 11.45 2.70 -1.81
N GLN A 22 12.10 1.88 -2.64
CA GLN A 22 13.51 2.03 -3.00
C GLN A 22 13.76 3.26 -3.89
N MET A 23 12.85 3.56 -4.81
CA MET A 23 12.94 4.75 -5.67
C MET A 23 12.64 6.07 -4.92
N ARG A 24 12.03 5.99 -3.74
CA ARG A 24 11.66 7.17 -2.96
C ARG A 24 12.90 7.86 -2.38
N THR A 25 13.11 9.12 -2.77
CA THR A 25 14.13 9.98 -2.15
C THR A 25 13.93 10.08 -0.63
N LYS A 26 15.01 9.89 0.12
CA LYS A 26 15.01 9.95 1.59
C LYS A 26 14.40 11.26 2.08
N GLY A 27 13.35 11.17 2.89
CA GLY A 27 12.65 12.33 3.46
C GLY A 27 11.40 12.80 2.70
N THR A 28 11.16 12.31 1.48
CA THR A 28 9.92 12.58 0.75
C THR A 28 8.71 12.07 1.53
N GLY A 29 7.67 12.90 1.61
CA GLY A 29 6.42 12.57 2.30
C GLY A 29 6.45 12.71 3.82
N LYS A 30 7.59 13.10 4.44
CA LYS A 30 7.65 13.32 5.90
C LYS A 30 6.63 14.34 6.40
N TRP A 31 6.35 15.37 5.59
CA TRP A 31 5.38 16.41 5.91
C TRP A 31 3.97 15.83 6.08
N LEU A 32 3.61 14.75 5.37
CA LEU A 32 2.27 14.17 5.41
C LEU A 32 1.93 13.65 6.80
N ARG A 33 2.91 13.17 7.55
CA ARG A 33 2.69 12.70 8.94
C ARG A 33 2.41 13.82 9.93
N ALA A 34 2.82 15.04 9.61
CA ALA A 34 2.54 16.23 10.41
C ALA A 34 1.26 16.95 9.93
N ASP A 35 0.59 16.42 8.90
CA ASP A 35 -0.64 16.99 8.39
C ASP A 35 -1.81 16.61 9.32
N PRO A 36 -2.59 17.57 9.84
CA PRO A 36 -3.72 17.29 10.73
C PRO A 36 -4.78 16.36 10.12
N ILE A 37 -4.93 16.34 8.79
CA ILE A 37 -5.85 15.44 8.09
C ILE A 37 -5.35 14.01 8.17
N PHE A 38 -4.03 13.81 8.04
CA PHE A 38 -3.41 12.49 8.19
C PHE A 38 -3.55 11.99 9.63
N GLU A 39 -3.23 12.82 10.62
CA GLU A 39 -3.34 12.47 12.04
C GLU A 39 -4.78 12.06 12.39
N LYS A 40 -5.78 12.83 11.96
CA LYS A 40 -7.20 12.51 12.17
C LYS A 40 -7.61 11.19 11.52
N TRP A 41 -7.10 10.90 10.33
CA TRP A 41 -7.37 9.64 9.63
C TRP A 41 -6.72 8.45 10.35
N GLU A 42 -5.46 8.58 10.75
CA GLU A 42 -4.72 7.53 11.46
C GLU A 42 -5.35 7.21 12.82
N SER A 43 -5.88 8.21 13.52
CA SER A 43 -6.52 8.02 14.83
C SER A 43 -7.87 7.28 14.77
N GLY A 44 -8.35 6.90 13.58
CA GLY A 44 -9.63 6.23 13.37
C GLY A 44 -10.84 7.17 13.36
N SER A 45 -10.63 8.49 13.41
CA SER A 45 -11.70 9.50 13.33
C SER A 45 -12.21 9.73 11.89
N GLY A 46 -11.73 8.93 10.93
CA GLY A 46 -12.12 8.93 9.54
C GLY A 46 -11.78 7.58 8.88
N SER A 47 -12.53 7.19 7.86
CA SER A 47 -12.39 5.88 7.21
C SER A 47 -11.52 5.91 5.95
N THR A 48 -11.25 7.09 5.37
CA THR A 48 -10.53 7.21 4.09
C THR A 48 -9.73 8.50 4.02
N LEU A 49 -8.43 8.38 3.73
CA LEU A 49 -7.57 9.50 3.36
C LEU A 49 -7.49 9.59 1.83
N TRP A 50 -7.94 10.70 1.27
CA TRP A 50 -7.99 10.88 -0.18
C TRP A 50 -6.96 11.91 -0.66
N CYS A 51 -5.91 11.44 -1.35
CA CYS A 51 -4.83 12.28 -1.87
C CYS A 51 -5.11 12.69 -3.34
N ARG A 52 -5.57 13.93 -3.57
CA ARG A 52 -5.76 14.51 -4.92
C ARG A 52 -4.51 15.24 -5.38
N GLY A 53 -4.27 15.23 -6.68
CA GLY A 53 -3.21 16.02 -7.29
C GLY A 53 -3.03 15.70 -8.77
N ILE A 54 -2.32 16.58 -9.47
CA ILE A 54 -1.99 16.41 -10.90
C ILE A 54 -1.14 15.16 -11.16
N PRO A 55 -1.12 14.62 -12.39
CA PRO A 55 -0.15 13.60 -12.79
C PRO A 55 1.28 14.02 -12.45
N GLY A 56 2.12 13.08 -12.00
CA GLY A 56 3.51 13.38 -11.61
C GLY A 56 3.70 14.00 -10.22
N ALA A 57 2.65 14.40 -9.51
CA ALA A 57 2.76 15.01 -8.17
C ALA A 57 3.27 14.08 -7.04
N GLY A 58 3.71 12.85 -7.35
CA GLY A 58 4.26 11.94 -6.35
C GLY A 58 3.25 11.19 -5.47
N LYS A 59 1.95 11.19 -5.82
CA LYS A 59 0.88 10.50 -5.05
C LYS A 59 1.21 9.03 -4.73
N THR A 60 1.72 8.28 -5.70
CA THR A 60 2.11 6.87 -5.51
C THR A 60 3.28 6.72 -4.54
N VAL A 61 4.23 7.65 -4.55
CA VAL A 61 5.37 7.68 -3.61
C VAL A 61 4.91 8.04 -2.20
N LEU A 62 3.92 8.93 -2.07
CA LEU A 62 3.29 9.22 -0.78
C LEU A 62 2.54 8.00 -0.24
N ALA A 63 1.77 7.30 -1.09
CA ALA A 63 1.07 6.09 -0.70
C ALA A 63 2.04 5.00 -0.21
N SER A 64 3.17 4.78 -0.91
CA SER A 64 4.18 3.82 -0.44
C SER A 64 4.78 4.20 0.92
N MET A 65 4.95 5.50 1.18
CA MET A 65 5.42 6.01 2.48
C MET A 65 4.44 5.70 3.60
N VAL A 66 3.14 5.88 3.34
CA VAL A 66 2.09 5.52 4.30
C VAL A 66 2.09 4.02 4.58
N VAL A 67 2.20 3.17 3.54
CA VAL A 67 2.24 1.71 3.72
C VAL A 67 3.45 1.27 4.55
N ASP A 68 4.65 1.78 4.24
CA ASP A 68 5.85 1.47 5.03
C ASP A 68 5.69 1.91 6.50
N TYR A 69 5.18 3.12 6.70
CA TYR A 69 4.95 3.66 8.03
C TYR A 69 3.98 2.79 8.83
N LEU A 70 2.80 2.48 8.28
CA LEU A 70 1.80 1.63 8.96
C LEU A 70 2.36 0.23 9.22
N GLY A 71 3.06 -0.37 8.25
CA GLY A 71 3.73 -1.66 8.44
C GLY A 71 4.66 -1.66 9.64
N THR A 72 5.48 -0.61 9.80
CA THR A 72 6.34 -0.46 10.99
C THR A 72 5.58 -0.20 12.28
N GLN A 73 4.51 0.60 12.26
CA GLN A 73 3.72 0.94 13.45
C GLN A 73 2.93 -0.25 14.01
N PHE A 74 2.49 -1.15 13.13
CA PHE A 74 1.67 -2.30 13.47
C PHE A 74 2.43 -3.63 13.50
N THR A 75 3.75 -3.61 13.29
CA THR A 75 4.60 -4.80 13.45
C THR A 75 4.42 -5.42 14.84
N GLY A 76 4.10 -6.72 14.89
CA GLY A 76 3.89 -7.47 16.13
C GLY A 76 2.54 -7.23 16.81
N LYS A 77 1.64 -6.45 16.20
CA LYS A 77 0.25 -6.28 16.66
C LYS A 77 -0.68 -7.18 15.84
N ASN A 78 -1.89 -7.44 16.34
CA ASN A 78 -2.92 -8.19 15.62
C ASN A 78 -3.64 -7.31 14.57
N ILE A 79 -2.88 -6.57 13.76
CA ILE A 79 -3.37 -5.66 12.73
C ILE A 79 -2.52 -5.87 11.48
N GLY A 80 -3.14 -6.34 10.39
CA GLY A 80 -2.45 -6.52 9.10
C GLY A 80 -2.51 -5.27 8.22
N VAL A 81 -1.44 -5.02 7.46
CA VAL A 81 -1.35 -3.88 6.54
C VAL A 81 -1.16 -4.41 5.13
N ALA A 82 -2.09 -4.07 4.22
CA ALA A 82 -2.03 -4.52 2.84
C ALA A 82 -2.27 -3.37 1.87
N CYS A 83 -1.71 -3.48 0.67
CA CYS A 83 -1.79 -2.44 -0.36
C CYS A 83 -2.12 -3.02 -1.75
N ILE A 84 -2.70 -2.19 -2.61
CA ILE A 84 -2.91 -2.48 -4.03
C ILE A 84 -2.33 -1.34 -4.85
N TYR A 85 -1.64 -1.70 -5.93
CA TYR A 85 -1.16 -0.77 -6.94
C TYR A 85 -1.80 -1.07 -8.29
N LEU A 86 -2.73 -0.23 -8.72
CA LEU A 86 -3.41 -0.38 -10.01
C LEU A 86 -2.58 0.22 -11.14
N ASN A 87 -2.57 -0.45 -12.29
CA ASN A 87 -1.87 -0.01 -13.49
C ASN A 87 -2.83 -0.09 -14.68
N HIS A 88 -3.12 1.06 -15.29
CA HIS A 88 -4.00 1.14 -16.46
C HIS A 88 -3.47 0.32 -17.65
N LYS A 89 -2.17 0.00 -17.71
CA LYS A 89 -1.62 -0.87 -18.76
C LYS A 89 -1.93 -2.36 -18.55
N GLU A 90 -2.43 -2.74 -17.38
CA GLU A 90 -2.66 -4.13 -16.96
C GLU A 90 -4.15 -4.44 -16.74
N VAL A 91 -5.06 -3.69 -17.38
CA VAL A 91 -6.51 -3.80 -17.13
C VAL A 91 -7.05 -5.23 -17.35
N GLY A 92 -6.50 -5.98 -18.31
CA GLY A 92 -6.88 -7.38 -18.56
C GLY A 92 -6.46 -8.37 -17.46
N SER A 93 -5.46 -8.03 -16.63
CA SER A 93 -5.00 -8.89 -15.54
C SER A 93 -5.54 -8.48 -14.17
N GLN A 94 -5.94 -7.22 -13.99
CA GLN A 94 -6.38 -6.62 -12.71
C GLN A 94 -7.91 -6.71 -12.47
N THR A 95 -8.46 -7.93 -12.47
CA THR A 95 -9.88 -8.15 -12.11
C THR A 95 -10.10 -8.00 -10.60
N PRO A 96 -11.31 -7.64 -10.13
CA PRO A 96 -11.60 -7.51 -8.69
C PRO A 96 -11.22 -8.75 -7.87
N SER A 97 -11.52 -9.95 -8.38
CA SER A 97 -11.16 -11.21 -7.74
C SER A 97 -9.64 -11.38 -7.56
N ARG A 98 -8.86 -11.02 -8.58
CA ARG A 98 -7.39 -11.11 -8.54
C ARG A 98 -6.77 -10.06 -7.62
N LEU A 99 -7.35 -8.86 -7.58
CA LEU A 99 -6.95 -7.80 -6.66
C LEU A 99 -7.19 -8.21 -5.20
N LEU A 100 -8.38 -8.73 -4.89
CA LEU A 100 -8.70 -9.26 -3.56
C LEU A 100 -7.78 -10.43 -3.19
N ALA A 101 -7.55 -11.36 -4.10
CA ALA A 101 -6.63 -12.46 -3.85
C ALA A 101 -5.18 -11.98 -3.60
N GLY A 102 -4.75 -10.91 -4.27
CA GLY A 102 -3.46 -10.25 -4.03
C GLY A 102 -3.38 -9.53 -2.67
N LEU A 103 -4.49 -9.01 -2.15
CA LEU A 103 -4.55 -8.51 -0.76
C LEU A 103 -4.45 -9.67 0.24
N TRP A 104 -5.18 -10.75 0.02
CA TRP A 104 -5.17 -11.92 0.90
C TRP A 104 -3.79 -12.56 0.96
N ARG A 105 -3.09 -12.63 -0.18
CA ARG A 105 -1.69 -13.05 -0.24
C ARG A 105 -0.79 -12.25 0.70
N GLN A 106 -1.04 -10.94 0.87
CA GLN A 106 -0.25 -10.09 1.77
C GLN A 106 -0.55 -10.41 3.24
N LEU A 107 -1.83 -10.51 3.60
CA LEU A 107 -2.27 -10.70 4.98
C LEU A 107 -2.03 -12.11 5.55
N VAL A 108 -1.78 -13.11 4.70
CA VAL A 108 -1.35 -14.46 5.12
C VAL A 108 0.19 -14.54 5.31
N LEU A 109 0.91 -13.54 4.80
CA LEU A 109 2.36 -13.45 4.93
C LEU A 109 2.79 -12.76 6.23
N ASP A 110 2.06 -11.72 6.63
CA ASP A 110 2.13 -11.07 7.96
C ASP A 110 1.72 -12.00 9.10
#